data_AF-X0VL65-F1
#
_entry.id   AF-X0VL65-F1
#
_cell.length_a   1.000
_cell.length_b   1.000
_cell.length_c   1.000
_cell.angle_alpha   90.00
_cell.angle_beta   90.00
_cell.angle_gamma   90.00
#
_symmetry.space_group_name_H-M   'P 1'
#
loop_
_entity.id
_entity.type
_entity.pdbx_description
1 polymer ?
#
loop_
_entity_poly.entity_id
_entity_poly.type
_entity_poly.pdbx_seq_one_letter_code
_entity_poly.pdbx_strand_id
1 'polypeptide(L)' 'MPKRKSQHPIADALKRAIRDSGMSYRRLERETGVLRQTLMRFMGGNGTLRLDMADKRATYFRLELGPTAKRRVKRKAN' A
#
# COMPACT_ATOMS: atom_id res chain seq x y z
N MET A 1 1.14 -0.36 -25.73
CA MET A 1 2.14 -0.45 -24.63
C MET A 1 1.46 -1.05 -23.41
N PRO A 2 1.93 -2.14 -22.79
CA PRO A 2 1.31 -2.63 -21.57
C PRO A 2 1.50 -1.58 -20.46
N LYS A 3 0.39 -1.01 -19.97
CA LYS A 3 0.39 -0.03 -18.86
C LYS A 3 1.20 -0.60 -17.69
N ARG A 4 2.26 0.09 -17.27
CA ARG A 4 2.99 -0.21 -16.03
C ARG A 4 1.96 -0.25 -14.89
N LYS A 5 1.69 -1.43 -14.33
CA LYS A 5 0.83 -1.58 -13.15
C LYS A 5 1.57 -1.09 -11.91
N SER A 6 1.48 0.21 -11.65
CA SER A 6 1.51 0.80 -10.30
C SER A 6 1.20 2.29 -10.44
N GLN A 7 -0.08 2.66 -10.43
CA GLN A 7 -0.41 4.10 -10.30
C GLN A 7 -0.09 4.59 -8.88
N HIS A 8 -0.12 3.71 -7.86
CA HIS A 8 0.21 4.09 -6.47
C HIS A 8 0.86 2.91 -5.70
N PRO A 9 2.19 2.71 -5.78
CA PRO A 9 2.86 1.51 -5.24
C PRO A 9 2.61 1.28 -3.73
N ILE A 10 2.56 2.36 -2.93
CA ILE A 10 2.29 2.27 -1.49
C ILE A 10 0.79 1.99 -1.24
N ALA A 11 -0.08 2.80 -1.83
CA ALA A 11 -1.52 2.73 -1.54
C ALA A 11 -2.11 1.38 -1.98
N ASP A 12 -1.72 0.89 -3.16
CA ASP A 12 -2.22 -0.38 -3.69
C ASP A 12 -1.76 -1.57 -2.84
N ALA A 13 -0.49 -1.57 -2.39
CA ALA A 13 0.05 -2.60 -1.51
C ALA A 13 -0.68 -2.62 -0.15
N LEU A 14 -0.92 -1.45 0.45
CA LEU A 14 -1.66 -1.33 1.70
C LEU A 14 -3.12 -1.78 1.56
N LYS A 15 -3.81 -1.36 0.49
CA LYS A 15 -5.20 -1.78 0.23
C LYS A 15 -5.29 -3.29 0.07
N ARG A 16 -4.31 -3.89 -0.62
CA ARG A 16 -4.21 -5.33 -0.77
C ARG A 16 -3.99 -6.02 0.57
N ALA A 17 -3.00 -5.60 1.35
CA ALA A 17 -2.72 -6.18 2.66
C ALA A 17 -3.93 -6.12 3.62
N ILE A 18 -4.65 -4.98 3.63
CA ILE A 18 -5.88 -4.83 4.41
C ILE A 18 -6.94 -5.84 3.96
N ARG A 19 -7.15 -6.00 2.65
CA ARG A 19 -8.15 -6.94 2.10
C ARG A 19 -7.78 -8.39 2.39
N ASP A 20 -6.54 -8.75 2.10
CA ASP A 20 -6.02 -10.13 2.24
C ASP A 20 -6.01 -10.56 3.72
N SER A 21 -5.95 -9.60 4.66
CA SER A 21 -6.01 -9.88 6.09
C SER A 21 -7.37 -10.38 6.59
N GLY A 22 -8.46 -10.12 5.87
CA GLY A 22 -9.83 -10.47 6.27
C GLY A 22 -10.33 -9.79 7.56
N MET A 23 -9.56 -8.86 8.13
CA MET A 23 -9.89 -8.21 9.40
C MET A 23 -10.94 -7.11 9.24
N SER A 24 -11.81 -6.99 10.24
CA SER A 24 -12.72 -5.85 10.31
C SER A 24 -11.95 -4.55 10.56
N TYR A 25 -12.44 -3.44 10.01
CA TYR A 25 -11.80 -2.13 10.24
C TYR A 25 -11.76 -1.72 11.71
N ARG A 26 -12.72 -2.17 12.53
CA ARG A 26 -12.72 -1.95 13.98
C ARG A 26 -11.57 -2.68 14.67
N ARG A 27 -11.25 -3.90 14.22
CA ARG A 27 -10.10 -4.65 14.71
C ARG A 27 -8.79 -3.95 14.33
N LEU A 28 -8.67 -3.54 13.07
CA LEU A 28 -7.49 -2.81 12.59
C LEU A 28 -7.29 -1.48 13.33
N GLU A 29 -8.35 -0.77 13.65
CA GLU A 29 -8.28 0.46 14.47
C GLU A 29 -7.70 0.18 15.85
N ARG A 30 -8.18 -0.87 16.54
CA ARG A 30 -7.66 -1.26 17.85
C ARG A 30 -6.18 -1.68 17.80
N GLU A 31 -5.78 -2.40 16.76
CA GLU A 31 -4.43 -2.98 16.68
C GLU A 31 -3.39 -2.03 16.10
N THR A 32 -3.79 -1.08 15.24
CA THR A 32 -2.87 -0.14 14.57
C THR A 32 -3.01 1.30 15.06
N GLY A 33 -4.08 1.63 15.79
CA GLY A 33 -4.44 3.00 16.16
C GLY A 33 -4.88 3.88 14.98
N VAL A 34 -5.09 3.30 13.79
CA VAL A 34 -5.61 4.02 12.63
C VAL A 34 -7.14 4.01 12.66
N LEU A 35 -7.75 5.19 12.71
CA LEU A 35 -9.20 5.32 12.80
C LEU A 35 -9.96 4.53 11.73
N ARG A 36 -11.03 3.85 12.13
CA ARG A 36 -11.88 3.06 11.22
C ARG A 36 -12.43 3.91 10.07
N GLN A 37 -12.86 5.14 10.35
CA GLN A 37 -13.38 6.05 9.34
C GLN A 37 -12.32 6.37 8.27
N THR A 38 -11.08 6.58 8.70
CA THR A 38 -9.94 6.78 7.80
C THR A 38 -9.67 5.55 6.95
N LEU A 39 -9.70 4.35 7.53
CA LEU A 39 -9.56 3.09 6.80
C LEU A 39 -10.66 2.93 5.74
N MET A 40 -11.92 3.20 6.10
CA MET A 40 -13.05 3.11 5.18
C MET A 40 -12.92 4.08 4.00
N ARG A 41 -12.60 5.35 4.25
CA ARG A 41 -12.40 6.36 3.19
C ARG A 41 -11.23 5.99 2.27
N PHE A 42 -10.12 5.56 2.86
CA PHE A 42 -8.92 5.13 2.12
C PHE A 42 -9.22 3.93 1.22
N MET A 43 -9.87 2.89 1.75
CA MET A 43 -10.25 1.70 0.99
C MET A 43 -11.26 2.02 -0.12
N GLY A 44 -12.19 2.96 0.13
CA GLY A 44 -13.17 3.43 -0.85
C GLY A 44 -12.64 4.40 -1.91
N GLY A 45 -11.38 4.84 -1.82
CA GLY A 45 -10.77 5.76 -2.80
C GLY A 45 -11.16 7.23 -2.63
N ASN A 46 -11.95 7.57 -1.61
CA ASN A 46 -12.45 8.92 -1.35
C ASN A 46 -11.58 9.72 -0.37
N GLY A 47 -10.34 9.28 -0.14
CA GLY A 47 -9.42 9.93 0.79
C GLY A 47 -7.99 9.46 0.62
N THR A 48 -7.06 10.38 0.86
CA THR A 48 -5.65 10.08 0.99
C THR A 48 -5.34 9.63 2.41
N LEU A 49 -4.12 9.12 2.57
CA LEU A 49 -3.64 8.68 3.85
C LEU A 49 -2.34 9.39 4.19
N ARG A 50 -2.29 9.95 5.40
CA ARG A 50 -1.06 10.52 5.93
C ARG A 50 0.00 9.43 6.09
N LEU A 51 1.25 9.79 5.81
CA LEU A 51 2.36 8.85 5.76
C LEU A 51 2.57 8.12 7.09
N ASP A 52 2.46 8.82 8.22
CA ASP A 52 2.57 8.24 9.56
C ASP A 52 1.54 7.11 9.80
N MET A 53 0.32 7.28 9.31
CA MET A 53 -0.71 6.24 9.39
C MET A 53 -0.51 5.12 8.36
N ALA A 54 0.17 5.41 7.25
CA ALA A 54 0.58 4.41 6.27
C ALA A 54 1.65 3.51 6.86
N ASP A 55 2.66 4.09 7.52
CA ASP A 55 3.75 3.38 8.19
C ASP A 55 3.24 2.47 9.30
N LYS A 56 2.30 2.93 10.14
CA LYS A 56 1.67 2.08 11.16
C LYS A 56 1.08 0.80 10.57
N ARG A 57 0.42 0.90 9.42
CA ARG A 57 -0.12 -0.27 8.71
C ARG A 57 0.97 -1.11 8.06
N ALA A 58 1.95 -0.48 7.42
CA ALA A 58 3.06 -1.18 6.79
C ALA A 58 3.82 -2.03 7.83
N THR A 59 4.14 -1.44 8.99
CA THR A 59 4.75 -2.14 10.13
C THR A 59 3.88 -3.28 10.63
N TYR A 60 2.59 -3.03 10.86
CA TYR A 60 1.66 -4.06 11.35
C TYR A 60 1.54 -5.25 10.38
N PHE A 61 1.49 -4.99 9.07
CA PHE A 61 1.44 -6.03 8.03
C PHE A 61 2.81 -6.55 7.59
N ARG A 62 3.90 -6.10 8.23
CA ARG A 62 5.29 -6.47 7.89
C ARG A 62 5.63 -6.27 6.41
N LEU A 63 5.23 -5.12 5.86
CA LEU A 63 5.51 -4.74 4.48
C LEU A 63 6.84 -3.99 4.40
N GLU A 64 7.56 -4.23 3.31
CA GLU A 64 8.80 -3.52 2.99
C GLU A 64 8.68 -2.82 1.63
N LEU A 65 9.28 -1.63 1.53
CA LEU A 65 9.44 -0.92 0.26
C LEU A 65 10.79 -1.24 -0.35
N GLY A 66 10.77 -1.68 -1.61
CA GLY A 66 11.97 -2.03 -2.36
C GLY A 66 12.04 -1.35 -3.73
N PRO A 67 13.25 -1.24 -4.31
CA PRO A 67 13.42 -0.74 -5.65
C PRO A 67 12.71 -1.66 -6.65
N THR A 68 11.94 -1.05 -7.56
CA THR A 68 11.47 -1.81 -8.73
C THR A 68 12.69 -2.21 -9.56
N ALA A 69 12.78 -3.48 -9.96
CA ALA A 69 13.93 -4.02 -10.67
C ALA A 69 14.37 -3.06 -11.79
N LYS A 70 15.65 -2.65 -11.77
CA LYS A 70 16.21 -1.77 -12.82
C LYS A 70 15.94 -2.43 -14.16
N ARG A 71 15.20 -1.75 -15.04
CA ARG A 71 15.07 -2.15 -16.44
C ARG A 71 16.48 -2.30 -16.99
N ARG A 72 16.96 -3.53 -17.21
CA ARG A 72 18.21 -3.79 -17.95
C ARG A 72 18.03 -3.14 -19.32
N VAL A 73 18.57 -1.93 -19.48
CA VAL A 73 18.70 -1.33 -20.81
C VAL A 73 19.72 -2.21 -21.51
N LYS A 74 19.27 -3.01 -22.49
CA LYS A 74 20.16 -3.73 -23.39
C LYS A 74 21.00 -2.64 -24.09
N ARG A 75 22.21 -2.37 -23.59
CA ARG A 75 23.20 -1.60 -24.34
C ARG A 75 23.54 -2.47 -25.55
N LYS A 76 23.09 -2.07 -26.74
CA LYS A 76 23.63 -2.62 -27.97
C LYS A 76 25.13 -2.32 -27.95
N ALA A 77 25.95 -3.37 -27.97
CA ALA A 77 27.36 -3.23 -28.28
C ALA A 77 27.44 -2.75 -29.74
N ASN A 78 28.20 -1.69 -29.96
CA ASN A 78 28.63 -1.24 -31.28
C ASN A 78 30.12 -1.56 -31.41
#